data_AF-S4PXN6-F1
#
_entry.id   AF-S4PXN6-F1
#
_cell.length_a   1.000
_cell.length_b   1.000
_cell.length_c   1.000
_cell.angle_alpha   90.00
_cell.angle_beta   90.00
_cell.angle_gamma   90.00
#
_symmetry.space_group_name_H-M   'P 1'
#
loop_
_entity.id
_entity.type
_entity.pdbx_description
1 polymer ?
#
loop_
_entity_poly.entity_id
_entity_poly.type
_entity_poly.pdbx_seq_one_letter_code
_entity_poly.pdbx_strand_id
1 'polypeptide(L)'
;MKDIATIMTNFKGYSQCVDAYIETSQMNTLLGKDIFSAVLPLCKKNYTVISSVFPNPDQVISKFVLNIFHLKLQKYIQTKLADKNDMDKYLRNLYDMYISTQKVCDELVAANLVSADGNTATGDLRREALVNGAMAGATDGYASLEIRRLKAVLSNALNVYYNEKQHVKKQIQGGGFQELRRDLQAVIGTRANINIAQIENYGGETFLSEPLVVKMLNDAKTSFTRCKTLCTPNELHGTTIALLDALIQNLLIEHVDYALDLGLQSIPIAENKSPPQIYFFDIVNLANKIVRMFGEHFQESVLPCLSKQGECIQRKNTIMEQLENKLDAGLERAISAIVGWVKLHLQTEQKKTDFKPEGDIDTLASSACVAVVSYLNSVMDKIHAELEGDNLHAVSLELAVRLHRVIYDHLQNFQFNSAGAMIAICDVKEYRSAVCGRGPR
;
A
#
# COMPACT_ATOMS: atom_id res chain seq x y z
N MET A 1 18.44 -31.45 54.25
CA MET A 1 17.54 -30.42 53.68
C MET A 1 16.09 -30.86 53.73
N LYS A 2 15.72 -32.03 53.19
CA LYS A 2 14.34 -32.55 53.22
C LYS A 2 13.70 -32.57 54.62
N ASP A 3 14.42 -33.11 55.60
CA ASP A 3 13.90 -33.20 56.98
C ASP A 3 13.66 -31.82 57.61
N ILE A 4 14.59 -30.88 57.37
CA ILE A 4 14.47 -29.49 57.84
C ILE A 4 13.28 -28.80 57.15
N ALA A 5 13.12 -28.95 55.83
CA ALA A 5 12.00 -28.38 55.09
C ALA A 5 10.64 -28.94 55.56
N THR A 6 10.59 -30.24 55.90
CA THR A 6 9.40 -30.92 56.42
C THR A 6 9.06 -30.53 57.85
N ILE A 7 10.07 -30.22 58.68
CA ILE A 7 9.82 -29.66 60.02
C ILE A 7 9.34 -28.21 59.89
N MET A 8 9.93 -27.45 58.97
CA MET A 8 9.63 -26.04 58.77
C MET A 8 8.21 -25.78 58.26
N THR A 9 7.55 -26.72 57.57
CA THR A 9 6.14 -26.55 57.12
C THR A 9 5.16 -26.28 58.27
N ASN A 10 5.50 -26.69 59.50
CA ASN A 10 4.68 -26.44 60.69
C ASN A 10 4.88 -25.02 61.26
N PHE A 11 5.81 -24.24 60.72
CA PHE A 11 6.17 -22.91 61.20
C PHE A 11 5.94 -21.85 60.12
N LYS A 12 5.56 -20.62 60.54
CA LYS A 12 5.37 -19.48 59.63
C LYS A 12 6.62 -19.14 58.79
N GLY A 13 7.81 -19.58 59.20
CA GLY A 13 9.08 -19.36 58.51
C GLY A 13 9.31 -20.20 57.25
N TYR A 14 8.44 -21.17 56.94
CA TYR A 14 8.59 -22.02 55.73
C TYR A 14 8.74 -21.22 54.44
N SER A 15 7.96 -20.14 54.27
CA SER A 15 8.07 -19.26 53.09
C SER A 15 9.46 -18.69 52.92
N GLN A 16 10.09 -18.24 54.01
CA GLN A 16 11.42 -17.63 53.97
C GLN A 16 12.50 -18.66 53.60
N CYS A 17 12.33 -19.92 54.03
CA CYS A 17 13.21 -21.02 53.63
C CYS A 17 13.12 -21.28 52.12
N VAL A 18 11.91 -21.28 51.56
CA VAL A 18 11.69 -21.40 50.12
C VAL A 18 12.30 -20.21 49.37
N ASP A 19 12.12 -18.98 49.87
CA ASP A 19 12.68 -17.78 49.25
C ASP A 19 14.22 -17.80 49.22
N ALA A 20 14.85 -18.17 50.34
CA ALA A 20 16.30 -18.32 50.42
C ALA A 20 16.84 -19.39 49.46
N TYR A 21 16.12 -20.51 49.31
CA TYR A 21 16.47 -21.53 48.31
C TYR A 21 16.39 -20.98 46.88
N ILE A 22 15.30 -20.28 46.54
CA ILE A 22 15.10 -19.68 45.21
C ILE A 22 16.22 -18.67 44.91
N GLU A 23 16.53 -17.78 45.85
CA GLU A 23 17.60 -16.79 45.66
C GLU A 23 18.96 -17.46 45.46
N THR A 24 19.31 -18.44 46.30
CA THR A 24 20.60 -19.13 46.26
C THR A 24 20.76 -19.97 44.98
N SER A 25 19.71 -20.68 44.58
CA SER A 25 19.70 -21.51 43.37
C SER A 25 19.78 -20.69 42.07
N GLN A 26 19.45 -19.39 42.14
CA GLN A 26 19.55 -18.47 41.02
C GLN A 26 20.84 -17.61 41.04
N MET A 27 21.62 -17.61 42.12
CA MET A 27 22.87 -16.84 42.19
C MET A 27 23.85 -17.29 41.09
N ASN A 28 24.41 -16.31 40.37
CA ASN A 28 25.32 -16.53 39.24
C ASN A 28 24.76 -17.38 38.08
N THR A 29 23.44 -17.57 38.02
CA THR A 29 22.76 -18.22 36.88
C THR A 29 22.16 -17.16 35.94
N LEU A 30 21.81 -17.56 34.71
CA LEU A 30 21.25 -16.66 33.69
C LEU A 30 22.17 -15.46 33.36
N LEU A 31 23.48 -15.71 33.29
CA LEU A 31 24.49 -14.75 32.88
C LEU A 31 24.85 -15.00 31.41
N GLY A 32 24.59 -14.03 30.52
CA GLY A 32 24.92 -14.20 29.09
C GLY A 32 24.22 -13.20 28.17
N LYS A 33 24.52 -13.32 26.87
CA LYS A 33 23.88 -12.51 25.81
C LYS A 33 22.45 -12.94 25.50
N ASP A 34 22.12 -14.21 25.74
CA ASP A 34 20.76 -14.75 25.63
C ASP A 34 20.43 -15.51 26.91
N ILE A 35 19.62 -14.89 27.76
CA ILE A 35 19.20 -15.49 29.02
C ILE A 35 17.96 -16.38 28.85
N PHE A 36 17.23 -16.25 27.74
CA PHE A 36 15.95 -16.93 27.53
C PHE A 36 16.16 -18.43 27.32
N SER A 37 17.13 -18.83 26.50
CA SER A 37 17.47 -20.24 26.26
C SER A 37 17.96 -21.00 27.50
N ALA A 38 18.46 -20.29 28.51
CA ALA A 38 18.94 -20.87 29.76
C ALA A 38 17.82 -21.09 30.81
N VAL A 39 16.62 -20.53 30.60
CA VAL A 39 15.50 -20.62 31.57
C VAL A 39 14.99 -22.05 31.71
N LEU A 40 14.66 -22.71 30.59
CA LEU A 40 14.09 -24.06 30.63
C LEU A 40 15.05 -25.10 31.28
N PRO A 41 16.34 -25.18 30.91
CA PRO A 41 17.29 -26.07 31.57
C PRO A 41 17.40 -25.81 33.08
N LEU A 42 17.38 -24.53 33.48
CA LEU A 42 17.46 -24.14 34.88
C LEU A 42 16.22 -24.59 35.66
N CYS A 43 15.02 -24.42 35.09
CA CYS A 43 13.78 -24.88 35.70
C CYS A 43 13.73 -26.40 35.82
N LYS A 44 14.12 -27.15 34.78
CA LYS A 44 14.18 -28.63 34.83
C LYS A 44 15.14 -29.14 35.91
N LYS A 45 16.35 -28.55 35.98
CA LYS A 45 17.33 -28.90 37.02
C LYS A 45 16.76 -28.64 38.41
N ASN A 46 16.18 -27.47 38.64
CA ASN A 46 15.63 -27.13 39.95
C ASN A 46 14.39 -27.95 40.30
N TYR A 47 13.54 -28.30 39.32
CA TYR A 47 12.38 -29.17 39.57
C TYR A 47 12.80 -30.52 40.15
N THR A 48 13.84 -31.16 39.61
CA THR A 48 14.35 -32.44 40.16
C THR A 48 14.79 -32.33 41.62
N VAL A 49 15.45 -31.21 41.97
CA VAL A 49 15.89 -30.93 43.35
C VAL A 49 14.69 -30.63 44.24
N ILE A 50 13.77 -29.78 43.77
CA ILE A 50 12.58 -29.34 44.51
C ILE A 50 11.69 -30.54 44.86
N SER A 51 11.42 -31.43 43.89
CA SER A 51 10.62 -32.65 44.09
C SER A 51 11.24 -33.64 45.07
N SER A 52 12.56 -33.59 45.27
CA SER A 52 13.25 -34.43 46.26
C SER A 52 13.29 -33.83 47.67
N VAL A 53 13.24 -32.49 47.78
CA VAL A 53 13.50 -31.76 49.03
C VAL A 53 12.23 -31.21 49.69
N PHE A 54 11.28 -30.69 48.92
CA PHE A 54 10.13 -29.97 49.48
C PHE A 54 8.85 -30.82 49.49
N PRO A 55 8.00 -30.72 50.54
CA PRO A 55 6.72 -31.44 50.61
C PRO A 55 5.71 -31.04 49.53
N ASN A 56 5.71 -29.77 49.11
CA ASN A 56 4.81 -29.19 48.10
C ASN A 56 5.61 -28.68 46.88
N PRO A 57 6.11 -29.58 46.01
CA PRO A 57 7.02 -29.19 44.93
C PRO A 57 6.38 -28.26 43.90
N ASP A 58 5.10 -28.44 43.58
CA ASP A 58 4.39 -27.66 42.56
C ASP A 58 4.24 -26.17 42.94
N GLN A 59 4.03 -25.88 44.23
CA GLN A 59 4.00 -24.50 44.73
C GLN A 59 5.40 -23.86 44.72
N VAL A 60 6.43 -24.63 45.06
CA VAL A 60 7.82 -24.13 45.09
C VAL A 60 8.34 -23.87 43.68
N ILE A 61 8.09 -24.76 42.71
CA ILE A 61 8.46 -24.52 41.30
C ILE A 61 7.67 -23.34 40.72
N SER A 62 6.41 -23.19 41.09
CA SER A 62 5.61 -22.03 40.68
C SER A 62 6.22 -20.71 41.19
N LYS A 63 6.59 -20.65 42.47
CA LYS A 63 7.28 -19.47 43.03
C LYS A 63 8.65 -19.23 42.38
N PHE A 64 9.38 -20.30 42.06
CA PHE A 64 10.68 -20.23 41.38
C PHE A 64 10.56 -19.64 39.97
N VAL A 65 9.62 -20.13 39.15
CA VAL A 65 9.38 -19.63 37.79
C VAL A 65 8.90 -18.17 37.83
N LEU A 66 7.99 -17.81 38.73
CA LEU A 66 7.57 -16.41 38.91
C LEU A 66 8.74 -15.49 39.22
N ASN A 67 9.65 -15.91 40.11
CA ASN A 67 10.82 -15.13 40.47
C ASN A 67 11.73 -14.90 39.25
N ILE A 68 11.93 -15.91 38.40
CA ILE A 68 12.70 -15.74 37.15
C ILE A 68 12.06 -14.67 36.25
N PHE A 69 10.75 -14.73 36.01
CA PHE A 69 10.06 -13.81 35.11
C PHE A 69 10.01 -12.39 35.67
N HIS A 70 9.61 -12.23 36.94
CA HIS A 70 9.37 -10.92 37.56
C HIS A 70 10.65 -10.24 38.07
N LEU A 71 11.77 -10.94 38.22
CA LEU A 71 13.02 -10.31 38.66
C LEU A 71 14.11 -10.37 37.61
N LYS A 72 14.45 -11.58 37.12
CA LYS A 72 15.59 -11.75 36.22
C LYS A 72 15.26 -11.30 34.80
N LEU A 73 14.19 -11.85 34.21
CA LEU A 73 13.77 -11.51 32.84
C LEU A 73 13.29 -10.06 32.76
N GLN A 74 12.44 -9.62 33.69
CA GLN A 74 11.96 -8.24 33.71
C GLN A 74 13.12 -7.23 33.74
N LYS A 75 14.11 -7.42 34.63
CA LYS A 75 15.28 -6.54 34.70
C LYS A 75 16.12 -6.56 33.43
N TYR A 76 16.29 -7.72 32.81
CA TYR A 76 16.99 -7.85 31.54
C TYR A 76 16.27 -7.13 30.41
N ILE A 77 14.96 -7.32 30.29
CA ILE A 77 14.10 -6.65 29.30
C ILE A 77 14.18 -5.13 29.50
N GLN A 78 14.02 -4.64 30.73
CA GLN A 78 14.17 -3.21 31.05
C GLN A 78 15.55 -2.67 30.66
N THR A 79 16.61 -3.43 30.90
CA THR A 79 17.98 -3.03 30.51
C THR A 79 18.13 -2.95 28.99
N LYS A 80 17.56 -3.91 28.24
CA LYS A 80 17.57 -3.92 26.77
C LYS A 80 16.73 -2.82 26.14
N LEU A 81 15.69 -2.38 26.84
CA LEU A 81 14.75 -1.33 26.42
C LEU A 81 15.06 0.04 27.03
N ALA A 82 16.21 0.20 27.69
CA ALA A 82 16.60 1.45 28.33
C ALA A 82 16.90 2.57 27.32
N ASP A 83 17.48 2.23 26.17
CA ASP A 83 17.77 3.18 25.09
C ASP A 83 16.54 3.36 24.19
N LYS A 84 15.97 4.57 24.22
CA LYS A 84 14.80 4.98 23.42
C LYS A 84 15.15 6.01 22.34
N ASN A 85 16.45 6.29 22.11
CA ASN A 85 16.88 7.30 21.14
C ASN A 85 16.58 6.86 19.70
N ASP A 86 16.82 5.58 19.39
CA ASP A 86 16.45 4.97 18.13
C ASP A 86 15.12 4.22 18.30
N MET A 87 14.03 4.88 17.89
CA MET A 87 12.67 4.34 17.98
C MET A 87 12.51 3.02 17.21
N ASP A 88 13.18 2.89 16.08
CA ASP A 88 13.05 1.74 15.18
C ASP A 88 13.74 0.51 15.78
N LYS A 89 14.93 0.73 16.36
CA LYS A 89 15.64 -0.28 17.17
C LYS A 89 14.92 -0.61 18.47
N TYR A 90 14.35 0.37 19.15
CA TYR A 90 13.56 0.16 20.37
C TYR A 90 12.36 -0.77 20.10
N LEU A 91 11.57 -0.48 19.06
CA LEU A 91 10.39 -1.28 18.71
C LEU A 91 10.77 -2.69 18.23
N ARG A 92 11.90 -2.85 17.51
CA ARG A 92 12.48 -4.16 17.18
C ARG A 92 12.82 -4.94 18.46
N ASN A 93 13.59 -4.34 19.37
CA ASN A 93 13.97 -4.99 20.62
C ASN A 93 12.75 -5.35 21.46
N LEU A 94 11.74 -4.48 21.55
CA LEU A 94 10.51 -4.74 22.28
C LEU A 94 9.79 -5.97 21.73
N TYR A 95 9.65 -6.06 20.41
CA TYR A 95 9.07 -7.21 19.73
C TYR A 95 9.88 -8.50 20.00
N ASP A 96 11.21 -8.44 19.85
CA ASP A 96 12.08 -9.61 20.07
C ASP A 96 12.04 -10.10 21.52
N MET A 97 12.01 -9.19 22.50
CA MET A 97 11.88 -9.53 23.92
C MET A 97 10.52 -10.17 24.21
N TYR A 98 9.45 -9.67 23.62
CA TYR A 98 8.12 -10.23 23.78
C TYR A 98 8.02 -11.65 23.20
N ILE A 99 8.47 -11.84 21.95
CA ILE A 99 8.49 -13.15 21.28
C ILE A 99 9.36 -14.15 22.05
N SER A 100 10.55 -13.73 22.51
CA SER A 100 11.43 -14.59 23.31
C SER A 100 10.78 -14.99 24.64
N THR A 101 10.08 -14.06 25.29
CA THR A 101 9.32 -14.34 26.53
C THR A 101 8.19 -15.33 26.27
N GLN A 102 7.41 -15.15 25.20
CA GLN A 102 6.37 -16.10 24.80
C GLN A 102 6.93 -17.50 24.51
N LYS A 103 8.02 -17.58 23.76
CA LYS A 103 8.67 -18.84 23.43
C LYS A 103 9.10 -19.61 24.68
N VAL A 104 9.72 -18.93 25.66
CA VAL A 104 10.10 -19.56 26.93
C VAL A 104 8.86 -20.04 27.70
N CYS A 105 7.78 -19.26 27.71
CA CYS A 105 6.53 -19.72 28.31
C CYS A 105 5.99 -20.98 27.63
N ASP A 106 5.98 -21.03 26.30
CA ASP A 106 5.48 -22.17 25.54
C ASP A 106 6.34 -23.43 25.79
N GLU A 107 7.65 -23.26 25.89
CA GLU A 107 8.59 -24.33 26.29
C GLU A 107 8.34 -24.84 27.72
N LEU A 108 8.03 -23.96 28.67
CA LEU A 108 7.71 -24.33 30.06
C LEU A 108 6.35 -25.03 30.17
N VAL A 109 5.36 -24.60 29.39
CA VAL A 109 4.05 -25.26 29.29
C VAL A 109 4.20 -26.66 28.70
N ALA A 110 4.96 -26.81 27.61
CA ALA A 110 5.24 -28.12 27.01
C ALA A 110 5.99 -29.07 27.97
N ALA A 111 6.74 -28.52 28.92
CA ALA A 111 7.44 -29.27 29.97
C ALA A 111 6.57 -29.58 31.21
N ASN A 112 5.27 -29.22 31.21
CA ASN A 112 4.35 -29.33 32.34
C ASN A 112 4.82 -28.60 33.61
N LEU A 113 5.61 -27.53 33.45
CA LEU A 113 6.07 -26.68 34.57
C LEU A 113 5.15 -25.48 34.80
N VAL A 114 4.28 -25.18 33.83
CA VAL A 114 3.31 -24.07 33.80
C VAL A 114 2.04 -24.59 33.14
N SER A 115 0.86 -24.17 33.62
CA SER A 115 -0.41 -24.56 32.98
C SER A 115 -0.75 -23.65 31.80
N ALA A 116 -1.27 -24.25 30.73
CA ALA A 116 -1.87 -23.54 29.60
C ALA A 116 -3.21 -22.89 29.98
N ASP A 117 -4.05 -23.63 30.72
CA ASP A 117 -5.41 -23.25 31.09
C ASP A 117 -5.51 -22.85 32.57
N GLY A 118 -6.26 -21.80 32.86
CA GLY A 118 -6.39 -21.25 34.21
C GLY A 118 -7.34 -22.09 35.07
N ASN A 119 -6.80 -22.93 35.96
CA ASN A 119 -7.58 -23.49 37.05
C ASN A 119 -7.15 -22.84 38.37
N THR A 120 -7.99 -21.97 38.93
CA THR A 120 -7.72 -21.25 40.17
C THR A 120 -7.74 -22.15 41.42
N ALA A 121 -8.23 -23.38 41.29
CA ALA A 121 -8.33 -24.35 42.37
C ALA A 121 -7.01 -25.07 42.71
N THR A 122 -6.07 -25.16 41.77
CA THR A 122 -4.79 -25.89 41.91
C THR A 122 -3.60 -24.99 42.24
N GLY A 123 -3.74 -23.67 42.07
CA GLY A 123 -2.64 -22.71 42.26
C GLY A 123 -1.65 -22.67 41.08
N ASP A 124 -2.06 -23.14 39.90
CA ASP A 124 -1.20 -23.21 38.71
C ASP A 124 -0.84 -21.83 38.16
N LEU A 125 0.41 -21.70 37.72
CA LEU A 125 0.90 -20.51 37.02
C LEU A 125 0.24 -20.34 35.66
N ARG A 126 -0.23 -19.12 35.38
CA ARG A 126 -0.84 -18.76 34.10
C ARG A 126 0.22 -18.23 33.14
N ARG A 127 0.22 -18.74 31.91
CA ARG A 127 1.04 -18.23 30.79
C ARG A 127 0.99 -16.70 30.67
N GLU A 128 -0.22 -16.14 30.66
CA GLU A 128 -0.44 -14.70 30.48
C GLU A 128 0.14 -13.88 31.65
N ALA A 129 0.04 -14.39 32.88
CA ALA A 129 0.59 -13.71 34.06
C ALA A 129 2.13 -13.62 33.99
N LEU A 130 2.80 -14.67 33.50
CA LEU A 130 4.25 -14.67 33.32
C LEU A 130 4.69 -13.67 32.25
N VAL A 131 4.02 -13.67 31.09
CA VAL A 131 4.32 -12.72 30.00
C VAL A 131 4.09 -11.29 30.48
N ASN A 132 2.95 -11.01 31.11
CA ASN A 132 2.63 -9.67 31.63
C ASN A 132 3.60 -9.23 32.72
N GLY A 133 4.03 -10.14 33.59
CA GLY A 133 5.02 -9.86 34.63
C GLY A 133 6.41 -9.53 34.09
N ALA A 134 6.90 -10.31 33.11
CA ALA A 134 8.19 -10.04 32.47
C ALA A 134 8.17 -8.77 31.60
N MET A 135 7.04 -8.46 30.96
CA MET A 135 6.86 -7.30 30.10
C MET A 135 6.29 -6.07 30.83
N ALA A 136 6.12 -6.13 32.16
CA ALA A 136 5.49 -5.05 32.91
C ALA A 136 6.23 -3.71 32.73
N GLY A 137 5.48 -2.70 32.25
CA GLY A 137 5.96 -1.36 31.94
C GLY A 137 6.69 -1.23 30.59
N ALA A 138 6.99 -2.32 29.89
CA ALA A 138 7.73 -2.30 28.63
C ALA A 138 6.84 -1.97 27.41
N THR A 139 5.57 -2.40 27.46
CA THR A 139 4.57 -2.18 26.39
C THR A 139 3.82 -0.86 26.54
N ASP A 140 4.04 -0.13 27.63
CA ASP A 140 3.31 1.11 27.93
C ASP A 140 3.54 2.16 26.84
N GLY A 141 2.43 2.64 26.26
CA GLY A 141 2.46 3.63 25.18
C GLY A 141 2.92 3.09 23.81
N TYR A 142 3.10 1.77 23.66
CA TYR A 142 3.53 1.12 22.41
C TYR A 142 2.73 1.61 21.19
N ALA A 143 1.39 1.61 21.28
CA ALA A 143 0.50 2.01 20.18
C ALA A 143 0.87 3.39 19.62
N SER A 144 1.08 4.37 20.51
CA SER A 144 1.43 5.74 20.11
C SER A 144 2.82 5.84 19.45
N LEU A 145 3.78 5.03 19.91
CA LEU A 145 5.13 4.99 19.36
C LEU A 145 5.14 4.35 17.98
N GLU A 146 4.44 3.24 17.80
CA GLU A 146 4.37 2.53 16.51
C GLU A 146 3.69 3.39 15.44
N ILE A 147 2.58 4.07 15.78
CA ILE A 147 1.90 5.00 14.86
C ILE A 147 2.83 6.15 14.45
N ARG A 148 3.58 6.72 15.42
CA ARG A 148 4.54 7.79 15.16
C ARG A 148 5.67 7.31 14.25
N ARG A 149 6.23 6.12 14.53
CA ARG A 149 7.27 5.48 13.72
C ARG A 149 6.81 5.30 12.28
N LEU A 150 5.64 4.69 12.07
CA LEU A 150 5.14 4.40 10.72
C LEU A 150 4.93 5.70 9.94
N LYS A 151 4.27 6.71 10.54
CA LYS A 151 4.10 8.03 9.89
C LYS A 151 5.44 8.63 9.47
N ALA A 152 6.42 8.66 10.37
CA ALA A 152 7.74 9.24 10.08
C ALA A 152 8.47 8.50 8.94
N VAL A 153 8.45 7.16 8.95
CA VAL A 153 9.14 6.35 7.93
C VAL A 153 8.48 6.50 6.56
N LEU A 154 7.13 6.46 6.50
CA LEU A 154 6.40 6.64 5.25
C LEU A 154 6.60 8.04 4.67
N SER A 155 6.48 9.09 5.49
CA SER A 155 6.71 10.46 5.04
C SER A 155 8.15 10.69 4.60
N ASN A 156 9.14 10.11 5.29
CA ASN A 156 10.54 10.19 4.86
C ASN A 156 10.78 9.48 3.53
N ALA A 157 10.17 8.31 3.31
CA ALA A 157 10.28 7.59 2.04
C ALA A 157 9.74 8.43 0.87
N LEU A 158 8.61 9.11 1.06
CA LEU A 158 8.07 10.05 0.07
C LEU A 158 8.99 11.24 -0.17
N ASN A 159 9.52 11.85 0.89
CA ASN A 159 10.41 13.01 0.76
C ASN A 159 11.67 12.65 -0.03
N VAL A 160 12.29 11.50 0.27
CA VAL A 160 13.44 11.00 -0.49
C VAL A 160 13.08 10.83 -1.97
N TYR A 161 11.95 10.20 -2.26
CA TYR A 161 11.50 9.99 -3.64
C TYR A 161 11.27 11.30 -4.41
N TYR A 162 10.53 12.26 -3.83
CA TYR A 162 10.26 13.53 -4.51
C TYR A 162 11.51 14.40 -4.64
N ASN A 163 12.46 14.30 -3.69
CA ASN A 163 13.77 14.94 -3.82
C ASN A 163 14.60 14.32 -4.95
N GLU A 164 14.61 12.99 -5.10
CA GLU A 164 15.27 12.30 -6.22
C GLU A 164 14.66 12.71 -7.56
N LYS A 165 13.33 12.89 -7.61
CA LYS A 165 12.61 13.39 -8.79
C LYS A 165 12.77 14.89 -9.02
N GLN A 166 13.46 15.61 -8.14
CA GLN A 166 13.59 17.07 -8.16
C GLN A 166 12.23 17.78 -8.26
N HIS A 167 11.22 17.21 -7.59
CA HIS A 167 9.85 17.68 -7.67
C HIS A 167 9.38 18.23 -6.33
N VAL A 168 8.93 19.47 -6.35
CA VAL A 168 8.30 20.10 -5.19
C VAL A 168 6.80 19.94 -5.33
N LYS A 169 6.18 19.28 -4.36
CA LYS A 169 4.73 19.11 -4.33
C LYS A 169 4.01 20.45 -4.42
N LYS A 170 3.11 20.54 -5.38
CA LYS A 170 2.24 21.69 -5.60
C LYS A 170 0.95 21.49 -4.83
N GLN A 171 0.41 22.59 -4.28
CA GLN A 171 -0.96 22.58 -3.80
C GLN A 171 -1.88 22.63 -5.01
N ILE A 172 -2.36 21.45 -5.41
CA ILE A 172 -3.30 21.33 -6.51
C ILE A 172 -4.64 21.83 -5.99
N GLN A 173 -5.16 22.93 -6.55
CA GLN A 173 -6.53 23.37 -6.29
C GLN A 173 -7.48 22.35 -6.94
N GLY A 174 -7.71 21.24 -6.23
CA GLY A 174 -8.73 20.26 -6.57
C GLY A 174 -10.10 20.90 -6.39
N GLY A 175 -10.69 21.32 -7.51
CA GLY A 175 -12.01 21.92 -7.52
C GLY A 175 -12.49 22.18 -8.93
N GLY A 176 -13.79 21.99 -9.15
CA GLY A 176 -14.43 22.08 -10.47
C GLY A 176 -14.26 23.42 -11.20
N PHE A 177 -13.66 24.44 -10.58
CA PHE A 177 -13.36 25.71 -11.24
C PHE A 177 -12.17 25.63 -12.22
N GLN A 178 -11.10 24.87 -11.89
CA GLN A 178 -10.01 24.62 -12.84
C GLN A 178 -10.48 23.75 -13.99
N GLU A 179 -11.31 22.75 -13.69
CA GLU A 179 -11.95 21.89 -14.69
C GLU A 179 -12.86 22.70 -15.59
N LEU A 180 -13.71 23.56 -15.02
CA LEU A 180 -14.58 24.48 -15.77
C LEU A 180 -13.77 25.40 -16.68
N ARG A 181 -12.65 25.98 -16.20
CA ARG A 181 -11.77 26.81 -17.03
C ARG A 181 -11.20 26.03 -18.21
N ARG A 182 -10.77 24.78 -17.97
CA ARG A 182 -10.19 23.91 -19.00
C ARG A 182 -11.23 23.47 -20.02
N ASP A 183 -12.42 23.07 -19.58
CA ASP A 183 -13.53 22.66 -20.44
C ASP A 183 -14.04 23.85 -21.28
N LEU A 184 -14.08 25.03 -20.66
CA LEU A 184 -14.43 26.28 -21.34
C LEU A 184 -13.35 26.65 -22.37
N GLN A 185 -12.08 26.41 -22.09
CA GLN A 185 -11.01 26.54 -23.11
C GLN A 185 -11.16 25.50 -24.24
N ALA A 186 -11.44 24.24 -23.95
CA ALA A 186 -11.65 23.24 -25.00
C ALA A 186 -12.83 23.60 -25.95
N VAL A 187 -13.87 24.25 -25.43
CA VAL A 187 -15.04 24.68 -26.21
C VAL A 187 -14.84 26.03 -26.92
N ILE A 188 -14.18 27.00 -26.27
CA ILE A 188 -14.08 28.39 -26.74
C ILE A 188 -12.73 28.70 -27.42
N GLY A 189 -11.64 28.02 -27.02
CA GLY A 189 -10.28 28.19 -27.55
C GLY A 189 -10.18 27.93 -29.05
N THR A 190 -11.02 27.03 -29.57
CA THR A 190 -11.13 26.78 -31.02
C THR A 190 -11.72 27.97 -31.80
N ARG A 191 -12.35 28.95 -31.13
CA ARG A 191 -12.98 30.13 -31.74
C ARG A 191 -12.30 31.45 -31.39
N ALA A 192 -11.59 31.52 -30.27
CA ALA A 192 -10.84 32.68 -29.83
C ALA A 192 -9.50 32.21 -29.26
N ASN A 193 -8.39 32.78 -29.73
CA ASN A 193 -7.01 32.39 -29.39
C ASN A 193 -6.64 32.78 -27.93
N ILE A 194 -7.42 32.34 -26.95
CA ILE A 194 -7.34 32.70 -25.54
C ILE A 194 -6.81 31.49 -24.78
N ASN A 195 -5.58 31.60 -24.27
CA ASN A 195 -4.95 30.55 -23.48
C ASN A 195 -5.26 30.77 -21.99
N ILE A 196 -6.19 29.98 -21.44
CA ILE A 196 -6.76 30.19 -20.08
C ILE A 196 -6.15 29.21 -19.05
N ALA A 197 -5.68 28.05 -19.49
CA ALA A 197 -5.08 27.00 -18.68
C ALA A 197 -3.62 26.75 -19.05
N GLN A 198 -2.71 26.82 -18.07
CA GLN A 198 -1.34 26.35 -18.24
C GLN A 198 -1.33 24.82 -18.11
N ILE A 199 -1.11 24.13 -19.23
CA ILE A 199 -0.90 22.67 -19.25
C ILE A 199 0.56 22.42 -18.88
N GLU A 200 0.80 21.82 -17.73
CA GLU A 200 2.14 21.45 -17.29
C GLU A 200 2.55 20.12 -17.91
N ASN A 201 3.63 20.13 -18.68
CA ASN A 201 4.20 18.92 -19.28
C ASN A 201 5.45 18.50 -18.51
N TYR A 202 5.40 17.32 -17.88
CA TYR A 202 6.51 16.72 -17.14
C TYR A 202 7.32 15.71 -17.97
N GLY A 203 7.20 15.75 -19.30
CA GLY A 203 7.98 14.90 -20.20
C GLY A 203 7.68 13.41 -20.07
N GLY A 204 6.46 13.05 -19.65
CA GLY A 204 6.05 11.67 -19.42
C GLY A 204 6.41 11.10 -18.04
N GLU A 205 6.98 11.89 -17.14
CA GLU A 205 7.14 11.47 -15.74
C GLU A 205 5.78 11.25 -15.08
N THR A 206 5.52 10.03 -14.64
CA THR A 206 4.23 9.62 -14.06
C THR A 206 4.13 9.99 -12.58
N PHE A 207 5.27 10.23 -11.92
CA PHE A 207 5.38 10.37 -10.47
C PHE A 207 4.87 9.16 -9.67
N LEU A 208 4.60 8.02 -10.32
CA LEU A 208 4.28 6.75 -9.68
C LEU A 208 5.52 5.84 -9.66
N SER A 209 5.72 5.15 -8.54
CA SER A 209 6.90 4.31 -8.29
C SER A 209 6.54 3.05 -7.53
N GLU A 210 6.61 1.90 -8.21
CA GLU A 210 6.43 0.58 -7.59
C GLU A 210 7.48 0.31 -6.49
N PRO A 211 8.79 0.59 -6.68
CA PRO A 211 9.79 0.36 -5.63
C PRO A 211 9.53 1.13 -4.34
N LEU A 212 9.06 2.38 -4.45
CA LEU A 212 8.66 3.17 -3.30
C LEU A 212 7.49 2.51 -2.56
N VAL A 213 6.48 2.08 -3.31
CA VAL A 213 5.29 1.40 -2.77
C VAL A 213 5.68 0.09 -2.08
N VAL A 214 6.53 -0.75 -2.69
CA VAL A 214 7.06 -1.98 -2.06
C VAL A 214 7.72 -1.66 -0.73
N LYS A 215 8.57 -0.64 -0.68
CA LYS A 215 9.23 -0.21 0.57
C LYS A 215 8.22 0.19 1.63
N MET A 216 7.26 1.05 1.29
CA MET A 216 6.20 1.52 2.20
C MET A 216 5.32 0.37 2.72
N LEU A 217 4.94 -0.57 1.86
CA LEU A 217 4.15 -1.74 2.24
C LEU A 217 4.94 -2.69 3.16
N ASN A 218 6.25 -2.86 2.94
CA ASN A 218 7.10 -3.65 3.83
C ASN A 218 7.25 -3.01 5.22
N ASP A 219 7.42 -1.68 5.25
CA ASP A 219 7.47 -0.92 6.50
C ASP A 219 6.15 -1.01 7.28
N ALA A 220 5.01 -0.94 6.59
CA ALA A 220 3.69 -1.11 7.17
C ALA A 220 3.44 -2.55 7.64
N LYS A 221 3.86 -3.56 6.87
CA LYS A 221 3.73 -4.99 7.21
C LYS A 221 4.40 -5.30 8.54
N THR A 222 5.57 -4.71 8.76
CA THR A 222 6.28 -4.80 10.04
C THR A 222 5.45 -4.21 11.18
N SER A 223 4.85 -3.04 10.98
CA SER A 223 4.00 -2.39 11.98
C SER A 223 2.72 -3.17 12.29
N PHE A 224 2.02 -3.71 11.29
CA PHE A 224 0.84 -4.56 11.51
C PHE A 224 1.19 -5.87 12.24
N THR A 225 2.33 -6.49 11.90
CA THR A 225 2.82 -7.69 12.58
C THR A 225 3.11 -7.43 14.06
N ARG A 226 3.79 -6.32 14.36
CA ARG A 226 4.06 -5.91 15.75
C ARG A 226 2.78 -5.55 16.48
N CYS A 227 1.88 -4.80 15.85
CA CYS A 227 0.60 -4.38 16.42
C CYS A 227 -0.23 -5.58 16.87
N LYS A 228 -0.39 -6.58 15.99
CA LYS A 228 -1.09 -7.83 16.30
C LYS A 228 -0.50 -8.59 17.48
N THR A 229 0.80 -8.41 17.73
CA THR A 229 1.54 -9.15 18.77
C THR A 229 1.61 -8.39 20.10
N LEU A 230 1.82 -7.06 20.05
CA LEU A 230 2.18 -6.23 21.21
C LEU A 230 1.01 -5.40 21.76
N CYS A 231 -0.04 -5.15 20.98
CA CYS A 231 -1.21 -4.42 21.48
C CYS A 231 -2.03 -5.27 22.44
N THR A 232 -2.59 -4.62 23.46
CA THR A 232 -3.67 -5.23 24.23
C THR A 232 -4.93 -5.38 23.36
N PRO A 233 -5.88 -6.28 23.72
CA PRO A 233 -7.13 -6.43 22.98
C PRO A 233 -7.93 -5.12 22.83
N ASN A 234 -7.84 -4.22 23.82
CA ASN A 234 -8.52 -2.93 23.81
C ASN A 234 -7.86 -1.90 22.87
N GLU A 235 -6.54 -1.97 22.70
CA GLU A 235 -5.77 -1.02 21.87
C GLU A 235 -5.68 -1.47 20.41
N LEU A 236 -5.77 -2.79 20.15
CA LEU A 236 -5.52 -3.38 18.84
C LEU A 236 -6.39 -2.77 17.74
N HIS A 237 -7.69 -2.56 18.01
CA HIS A 237 -8.62 -1.95 17.03
C HIS A 237 -8.18 -0.54 16.64
N GLY A 238 -8.09 0.35 17.63
CA GLY A 238 -7.73 1.76 17.39
C GLY A 238 -6.35 1.92 16.77
N THR A 239 -5.38 1.08 17.18
CA THR A 239 -4.02 1.12 16.64
C THR A 239 -4.00 0.66 15.18
N THR A 240 -4.68 -0.45 14.84
CA THR A 240 -4.75 -0.95 13.47
C THR A 240 -5.37 0.07 12.53
N ILE A 241 -6.46 0.73 12.96
CA ILE A 241 -7.10 1.79 12.19
C ILE A 241 -6.15 2.97 11.98
N ALA A 242 -5.46 3.44 13.02
CA ALA A 242 -4.52 4.55 12.90
C ALA A 242 -3.30 4.23 12.02
N LEU A 243 -2.83 2.97 12.00
CA LEU A 243 -1.78 2.51 11.09
C LEU A 243 -2.28 2.45 9.65
N LEU A 244 -3.50 1.95 9.42
CA LEU A 244 -4.14 1.95 8.10
C LEU A 244 -4.30 3.38 7.57
N ASP A 245 -4.72 4.33 8.41
CA ASP A 245 -4.85 5.73 8.02
C ASP A 245 -3.50 6.36 7.65
N ALA A 246 -2.44 6.06 8.41
CA ALA A 246 -1.10 6.52 8.08
C ALA A 246 -0.65 5.96 6.72
N LEU A 247 -0.95 4.69 6.43
CA LEU A 247 -0.64 4.07 5.16
C LEU A 247 -1.45 4.67 4.00
N ILE A 248 -2.78 4.80 4.15
CA ILE A 248 -3.65 5.41 3.14
C ILE A 248 -3.21 6.85 2.85
N GLN A 249 -2.97 7.65 3.89
CA GLN A 249 -2.54 9.04 3.72
C GLN A 249 -1.25 9.12 2.90
N ASN A 250 -0.22 8.36 3.26
CA ASN A 250 1.08 8.50 2.60
C ASN A 250 1.14 7.79 1.23
N LEU A 251 0.61 6.57 1.13
CA LEU A 251 0.71 5.75 -0.07
C LEU A 251 -0.36 6.10 -1.11
N LEU A 252 -1.61 6.23 -0.70
CA LEU A 252 -2.70 6.46 -1.66
C LEU A 252 -2.92 7.95 -1.91
N ILE A 253 -2.96 8.78 -0.87
CA ILE A 253 -3.27 10.22 -1.05
C ILE A 253 -2.03 11.01 -1.49
N GLU A 254 -0.97 10.98 -0.68
CA GLU A 254 0.24 11.78 -0.93
C GLU A 254 1.10 11.27 -2.10
N HIS A 255 0.79 10.10 -2.67
CA HIS A 255 1.55 9.54 -3.78
C HIS A 255 0.68 9.24 -4.99
N VAL A 256 -0.28 8.33 -4.87
CA VAL A 256 -1.12 7.96 -6.03
C VAL A 256 -2.07 9.09 -6.45
N ASP A 257 -2.91 9.57 -5.53
CA ASP A 257 -3.91 10.61 -5.79
C ASP A 257 -3.25 11.90 -6.30
N TYR A 258 -2.12 12.28 -5.69
CA TYR A 258 -1.31 13.41 -6.13
C TYR A 258 -0.77 13.23 -7.56
N ALA A 259 -0.23 12.06 -7.89
CA ALA A 259 0.26 11.76 -9.23
C ALA A 259 -0.87 11.74 -10.28
N LEU A 260 -2.05 11.24 -9.91
CA LEU A 260 -3.24 11.28 -10.76
C LEU A 260 -3.67 12.71 -11.06
N ASP A 261 -3.64 13.61 -10.08
CA ASP A 261 -3.97 15.01 -10.29
C ASP A 261 -2.99 15.71 -11.24
N LEU A 262 -1.68 15.45 -11.10
CA LEU A 262 -0.68 15.95 -12.05
C LEU A 262 -0.91 15.36 -13.45
N GLY A 263 -1.16 14.06 -13.53
CA GLY A 263 -1.48 13.36 -14.76
C GLY A 263 -2.67 13.99 -15.48
N LEU A 264 -3.76 14.23 -14.76
CA LEU A 264 -4.97 14.86 -15.30
C LEU A 264 -4.73 16.26 -15.87
N GLN A 265 -3.87 17.04 -15.22
CA GLN A 265 -3.51 18.39 -15.66
C GLN A 265 -2.57 18.38 -16.86
N SER A 266 -1.76 17.32 -17.01
CA SER A 266 -0.81 17.19 -18.12
C SER A 266 -1.46 16.76 -19.45
N ILE A 267 -2.73 16.31 -19.44
CA ILE A 267 -3.42 15.88 -20.66
C ILE A 267 -3.62 17.09 -21.59
N PRO A 268 -3.07 17.05 -22.82
CA PRO A 268 -3.17 18.17 -23.76
C PRO A 268 -4.62 18.46 -24.18
N ILE A 269 -4.93 19.73 -24.42
CA ILE A 269 -6.15 20.15 -25.13
C ILE A 269 -5.84 20.14 -26.63
N ALA A 270 -6.79 19.68 -27.45
CA ALA A 270 -6.66 19.62 -28.91
C ALA A 270 -6.73 21.01 -29.57
N GLU A 271 -5.71 21.85 -29.34
CA GLU A 271 -5.59 23.21 -29.92
C GLU A 271 -4.42 23.34 -30.91
N ASN A 272 -3.48 22.39 -30.90
CA ASN A 272 -2.27 22.45 -31.72
C ASN A 272 -2.39 21.66 -33.03
N LYS A 273 -1.63 22.08 -34.06
CA LYS A 273 -1.48 21.31 -35.31
C LYS A 273 -0.77 19.96 -35.10
N SER A 274 0.06 19.86 -34.06
CA SER A 274 0.79 18.63 -33.74
C SER A 274 -0.09 17.61 -33.01
N PRO A 275 0.07 16.30 -33.28
CA PRO A 275 -0.65 15.26 -32.56
C PRO A 275 -0.34 15.28 -31.06
N PRO A 276 -1.34 15.13 -30.17
CA PRO A 276 -1.11 15.18 -28.74
C PRO A 276 -0.39 13.91 -28.26
N GLN A 277 0.53 14.07 -27.31
CA GLN A 277 1.15 12.95 -26.63
C GLN A 277 0.36 12.63 -25.36
N ILE A 278 -0.18 11.41 -25.29
CA ILE A 278 -0.94 10.94 -24.14
C ILE A 278 -0.04 10.05 -23.29
N TYR A 279 0.37 10.56 -22.13
CA TYR A 279 1.12 9.82 -21.11
C TYR A 279 0.23 9.25 -20.00
N PHE A 280 -1.07 9.57 -20.05
CA PHE A 280 -2.01 9.17 -19.00
C PHE A 280 -2.25 7.66 -18.97
N PHE A 281 -2.06 6.95 -20.09
CA PHE A 281 -2.17 5.48 -20.12
C PHE A 281 -1.09 4.81 -19.25
N ASP A 282 0.15 5.33 -19.29
CA ASP A 282 1.24 4.86 -18.43
C ASP A 282 0.90 5.05 -16.92
N ILE A 283 0.27 6.18 -16.59
CA ILE A 283 -0.20 6.49 -15.24
C ILE A 283 -1.29 5.50 -14.80
N VAL A 284 -2.25 5.19 -15.67
CA VAL A 284 -3.33 4.22 -15.40
C VAL A 284 -2.76 2.83 -15.13
N ASN A 285 -1.79 2.38 -15.94
CA ASN A 285 -1.12 1.09 -15.75
C ASN A 285 -0.46 1.00 -14.36
N LEU A 286 0.38 1.98 -14.02
CA LEU A 286 1.09 2.01 -12.75
C LEU A 286 0.15 2.16 -11.54
N ALA A 287 -0.90 2.97 -11.65
CA ALA A 287 -1.89 3.14 -10.60
C ALA A 287 -2.61 1.82 -10.29
N ASN A 288 -3.04 1.09 -11.33
CA ASN A 288 -3.69 -0.22 -11.19
C ASN A 288 -2.77 -1.25 -10.52
N LYS A 289 -1.48 -1.29 -10.90
CA LYS A 289 -0.49 -2.16 -10.23
C LYS A 289 -0.35 -1.83 -8.74
N ILE A 290 -0.24 -0.55 -8.40
CA ILE A 290 -0.11 -0.08 -7.02
C ILE A 290 -1.37 -0.40 -6.20
N VAL A 291 -2.56 -0.17 -6.77
CA VAL A 291 -3.85 -0.51 -6.13
C VAL A 291 -3.95 -2.00 -5.85
N ARG A 292 -3.51 -2.86 -6.79
CA ARG A 292 -3.45 -4.31 -6.58
C ARG A 292 -2.51 -4.68 -5.43
N MET A 293 -1.29 -4.15 -5.41
CA MET A 293 -0.31 -4.40 -4.34
C MET A 293 -0.84 -3.96 -2.97
N PHE A 294 -1.49 -2.80 -2.90
CA PHE A 294 -2.15 -2.33 -1.68
C PHE A 294 -3.29 -3.27 -1.27
N GLY A 295 -4.10 -3.72 -2.23
CA GLY A 295 -5.20 -4.67 -2.02
C GLY A 295 -4.72 -6.00 -1.41
N GLU A 296 -3.64 -6.56 -1.96
CA GLU A 296 -2.99 -7.78 -1.44
C GLU A 296 -2.47 -7.55 -0.01
N HIS A 297 -1.74 -6.45 0.22
CA HIS A 297 -1.25 -6.10 1.55
C HIS A 297 -2.38 -5.94 2.58
N PHE A 298 -3.49 -5.31 2.18
CA PHE A 298 -4.66 -5.12 3.03
C PHE A 298 -5.26 -6.46 3.47
N GLN A 299 -5.39 -7.43 2.55
CA GLN A 299 -5.89 -8.77 2.85
C GLN A 299 -4.94 -9.56 3.76
N GLU A 300 -3.63 -9.50 3.47
CA GLU A 300 -2.63 -10.31 4.19
C GLU A 300 -2.23 -9.76 5.55
N SER A 301 -2.18 -8.43 5.69
CA SER A 301 -1.57 -7.78 6.86
C SER A 301 -2.58 -7.05 7.74
N VAL A 302 -3.61 -6.42 7.15
CA VAL A 302 -4.54 -5.57 7.90
C VAL A 302 -5.73 -6.36 8.42
N LEU A 303 -6.41 -7.10 7.55
CA LEU A 303 -7.61 -7.86 7.94
C LEU A 303 -7.37 -8.88 9.07
N PRO A 304 -6.23 -9.60 9.14
CA PRO A 304 -5.98 -10.56 10.21
C PRO A 304 -5.74 -9.92 11.60
N CYS A 305 -5.68 -8.60 11.70
CA CYS A 305 -5.56 -7.89 12.99
C CYS A 305 -6.92 -7.68 13.67
N LEU A 306 -8.04 -7.74 12.95
CA LEU A 306 -9.36 -7.34 13.47
C LEU A 306 -10.42 -8.42 13.26
N SER A 307 -11.23 -8.64 14.29
CA SER A 307 -12.43 -9.47 14.21
C SER A 307 -13.59 -8.76 13.51
N LYS A 308 -13.70 -7.43 13.68
CA LYS A 308 -14.68 -6.57 13.00
C LYS A 308 -14.00 -5.76 11.90
N GLN A 309 -14.18 -6.19 10.65
CA GLN A 309 -13.44 -5.65 9.51
C GLN A 309 -14.15 -4.50 8.77
N GLY A 310 -15.41 -4.23 9.09
CA GLY A 310 -16.25 -3.29 8.34
C GLY A 310 -15.67 -1.88 8.20
N GLU A 311 -15.11 -1.32 9.28
CA GLU A 311 -14.53 0.03 9.26
C GLU A 311 -13.29 0.12 8.34
N CYS A 312 -12.39 -0.87 8.39
CA CYS A 312 -11.23 -0.92 7.49
C CYS A 312 -11.63 -1.05 6.03
N ILE A 313 -12.62 -1.91 5.74
CA ILE A 313 -13.12 -2.12 4.39
C ILE A 313 -13.75 -0.83 3.86
N GLN A 314 -14.54 -0.13 4.69
CA GLN A 314 -15.13 1.15 4.32
C GLN A 314 -14.06 2.19 3.99
N ARG A 315 -13.05 2.39 4.85
CA ARG A 315 -11.94 3.33 4.61
C ARG A 315 -11.21 3.03 3.31
N LYS A 316 -10.93 1.74 3.04
CA LYS A 316 -10.36 1.30 1.77
C LYS A 316 -11.26 1.66 0.60
N ASN A 317 -12.53 1.26 0.64
CA ASN A 317 -13.42 1.43 -0.50
C ASN A 317 -13.63 2.91 -0.86
N THR A 318 -13.73 3.78 0.14
CA THR A 318 -13.85 5.23 -0.08
C THR A 318 -12.67 5.81 -0.87
N ILE A 319 -11.44 5.46 -0.52
CA ILE A 319 -10.27 5.97 -1.27
C ILE A 319 -10.15 5.29 -2.64
N MET A 320 -10.49 4.00 -2.76
CA MET A 320 -10.47 3.31 -4.06
C MET A 320 -11.46 3.93 -5.05
N GLU A 321 -12.67 4.27 -4.60
CA GLU A 321 -13.66 4.95 -5.43
C GLU A 321 -13.18 6.34 -5.88
N GLN A 322 -12.46 7.08 -5.02
CA GLN A 322 -11.89 8.37 -5.38
C GLN A 322 -10.80 8.25 -6.46
N LEU A 323 -9.91 7.28 -6.34
CA LEU A 323 -8.86 7.03 -7.33
C LEU A 323 -9.46 6.57 -8.67
N GLU A 324 -10.47 5.70 -8.63
CA GLU A 324 -11.18 5.20 -9.83
C GLU A 324 -11.82 6.35 -10.60
N ASN A 325 -12.55 7.24 -9.92
CA ASN A 325 -13.16 8.41 -10.55
C ASN A 325 -12.13 9.30 -11.27
N LYS A 326 -10.91 9.43 -10.73
CA LYS A 326 -9.83 10.20 -11.37
C LYS A 326 -9.24 9.48 -12.58
N LEU A 327 -9.10 8.16 -12.51
CA LEU A 327 -8.67 7.33 -13.63
C LEU A 327 -9.67 7.42 -14.79
N ASP A 328 -10.97 7.26 -14.50
CA ASP A 328 -12.06 7.39 -15.46
C ASP A 328 -12.07 8.77 -16.12
N ALA A 329 -12.00 9.83 -15.30
CA ALA A 329 -11.94 11.21 -15.79
C ALA A 329 -10.73 11.42 -16.72
N GLY A 330 -9.58 10.85 -16.41
CA GLY A 330 -8.39 11.01 -17.24
C GLY A 330 -8.42 10.21 -18.53
N LEU A 331 -8.98 9.00 -18.52
CA LEU A 331 -9.23 8.21 -19.72
C LEU A 331 -10.20 8.92 -20.67
N GLU A 332 -11.30 9.45 -20.12
CA GLU A 332 -12.29 10.24 -20.85
C GLU A 332 -11.65 11.49 -21.51
N ARG A 333 -10.79 12.18 -20.76
CA ARG A 333 -10.05 13.36 -21.26
C ARG A 333 -9.02 12.99 -22.33
N ALA A 334 -8.31 11.87 -22.15
CA ALA A 334 -7.35 11.37 -23.13
C ALA A 334 -8.04 11.03 -24.46
N ILE A 335 -9.16 10.29 -24.42
CA ILE A 335 -9.97 9.97 -25.59
C ILE A 335 -10.45 11.27 -26.27
N SER A 336 -10.96 12.22 -25.49
CA SER A 336 -11.43 13.50 -26.01
C SER A 336 -10.33 14.31 -26.69
N ALA A 337 -9.10 14.29 -26.16
CA ALA A 337 -7.95 14.95 -26.77
C ALA A 337 -7.55 14.31 -28.10
N ILE A 338 -7.53 12.97 -28.16
CA ILE A 338 -7.24 12.21 -29.40
C ILE A 338 -8.29 12.53 -30.47
N VAL A 339 -9.57 12.37 -30.14
CA VAL A 339 -10.70 12.59 -31.05
C VAL A 339 -10.77 14.06 -31.49
N GLY A 340 -10.53 14.99 -30.56
CA GLY A 340 -10.49 16.42 -30.83
C GLY A 340 -9.40 16.79 -31.85
N TRP A 341 -8.19 16.22 -31.70
CA TRP A 341 -7.11 16.45 -32.66
C TRP A 341 -7.43 15.87 -34.04
N VAL A 342 -7.96 14.64 -34.11
CA VAL A 342 -8.38 14.04 -35.39
C VAL A 342 -9.40 14.93 -36.09
N LYS A 343 -10.43 15.39 -35.36
CA LYS A 343 -11.43 16.32 -35.90
C LYS A 343 -10.79 17.60 -36.44
N LEU A 344 -9.92 18.24 -35.66
CA LEU A 344 -9.23 19.48 -36.06
C LEU A 344 -8.37 19.26 -37.30
N HIS A 345 -7.53 18.22 -37.29
CA HIS A 345 -6.61 17.91 -38.38
C HIS A 345 -7.35 17.67 -39.70
N LEU A 346 -8.42 16.85 -39.67
CA LEU A 346 -9.25 16.60 -40.86
C LEU A 346 -9.90 17.90 -41.36
N GLN A 347 -10.42 18.73 -40.45
CA GLN A 347 -11.02 20.01 -40.83
C GLN A 347 -10.03 20.99 -41.46
N THR A 348 -8.76 20.99 -41.04
CA THR A 348 -7.77 21.97 -41.49
C THR A 348 -6.94 21.50 -42.67
N GLU A 349 -6.62 20.21 -42.75
CA GLU A 349 -5.66 19.68 -43.71
C GLU A 349 -6.33 18.91 -44.86
N GLN A 350 -7.58 18.45 -44.70
CA GLN A 350 -8.31 17.74 -45.77
C GLN A 350 -9.13 18.72 -46.62
N LYS A 351 -8.79 18.81 -47.91
CA LYS A 351 -9.31 19.81 -48.85
C LYS A 351 -10.43 19.24 -49.71
N LYS A 352 -11.30 20.12 -50.20
CA LYS A 352 -12.39 19.74 -51.13
C LYS A 352 -11.86 19.07 -52.41
N THR A 353 -10.65 19.44 -52.83
CA THR A 353 -9.96 18.85 -53.99
C THR A 353 -9.58 17.39 -53.79
N ASP A 354 -9.46 16.92 -52.55
CA ASP A 354 -9.14 15.51 -52.27
C ASP A 354 -10.29 14.58 -52.68
N PHE A 355 -11.53 15.08 -52.61
CA PHE A 355 -12.74 14.31 -52.95
C PHE A 355 -13.47 14.81 -54.20
N LYS A 356 -13.03 15.93 -54.78
CA LYS A 356 -13.46 16.40 -56.10
C LYS A 356 -12.24 16.85 -56.93
N PRO A 357 -11.32 15.92 -57.23
CA PRO A 357 -10.11 16.24 -57.99
C PRO A 357 -10.43 16.55 -59.45
N GLU A 358 -9.60 17.40 -60.05
CA GLU A 358 -9.67 17.76 -61.47
C GLU A 358 -8.56 17.02 -62.23
N GLY A 359 -8.91 16.36 -63.34
CA GLY A 359 -7.96 15.59 -64.15
C GLY A 359 -7.85 14.12 -63.74
N ASP A 360 -6.89 13.43 -64.38
CA ASP A 360 -6.60 12.02 -64.12
C ASP A 360 -5.61 11.93 -62.96
N ILE A 361 -6.04 11.31 -61.86
CA ILE A 361 -5.33 11.29 -60.57
C ILE A 361 -5.37 9.89 -59.95
N ASP A 362 -4.29 9.53 -59.25
CA ASP A 362 -4.20 8.27 -58.54
C ASP A 362 -5.19 8.23 -57.36
N THR A 363 -6.01 7.18 -57.31
CA THR A 363 -7.02 6.98 -56.25
C THR A 363 -6.39 6.30 -55.03
N LEU A 364 -5.51 7.01 -54.33
CA LEU A 364 -4.88 6.58 -53.08
C LEU A 364 -5.52 7.29 -51.87
N ALA A 365 -5.22 6.82 -50.65
CA ALA A 365 -5.66 7.50 -49.43
C ALA A 365 -5.11 8.93 -49.36
N SER A 366 -5.91 9.87 -48.87
CA SER A 366 -5.56 11.28 -48.75
C SER A 366 -4.40 11.49 -47.79
N SER A 367 -3.64 12.58 -47.98
CA SER A 367 -2.53 12.91 -47.08
C SER A 367 -3.00 13.14 -45.64
N ALA A 368 -4.19 13.71 -45.46
CA ALA A 368 -4.83 13.89 -44.16
C ALA A 368 -5.18 12.55 -43.50
N CYS A 369 -5.69 11.58 -44.28
CA CYS A 369 -5.91 10.22 -43.80
C CYS A 369 -4.63 9.54 -43.35
N VAL A 370 -3.58 9.57 -44.18
CA VAL A 370 -2.29 8.95 -43.85
C VAL A 370 -1.71 9.49 -42.54
N ALA A 371 -1.78 10.82 -42.32
CA ALA A 371 -1.32 11.44 -41.09
C ALA A 371 -2.13 11.01 -39.86
N VAL A 372 -3.47 10.99 -39.96
CA VAL A 372 -4.36 10.52 -38.89
C VAL A 372 -4.12 9.05 -38.58
N VAL A 373 -4.02 8.20 -39.60
CA VAL A 373 -3.79 6.75 -39.44
C VAL A 373 -2.44 6.47 -38.79
N SER A 374 -1.39 7.20 -39.17
CA SER A 374 -0.08 7.09 -38.52
C SER A 374 -0.16 7.41 -37.03
N TYR A 375 -0.87 8.49 -36.67
CA TYR A 375 -1.06 8.86 -35.27
C TYR A 375 -1.91 7.84 -34.50
N LEU A 376 -3.06 7.44 -35.05
CA LEU A 376 -3.95 6.46 -34.42
C LEU A 376 -3.25 5.12 -34.19
N ASN A 377 -2.42 4.65 -35.12
CA ASN A 377 -1.61 3.45 -34.90
C ASN A 377 -0.71 3.58 -33.67
N SER A 378 -0.02 4.71 -33.50
CA SER A 378 0.83 4.96 -32.33
C SER A 378 0.03 5.02 -31.02
N VAL A 379 -1.18 5.58 -31.06
CA VAL A 379 -2.09 5.62 -29.90
C VAL A 379 -2.57 4.22 -29.55
N MET A 380 -2.97 3.43 -30.55
CA MET A 380 -3.43 2.06 -30.35
C MET A 380 -2.30 1.16 -29.85
N ASP A 381 -1.07 1.33 -30.33
CA ASP A 381 0.11 0.67 -29.77
C ASP A 381 0.25 0.94 -28.26
N LYS A 382 0.14 2.20 -27.85
CA LYS A 382 0.21 2.58 -26.43
C LYS A 382 -0.95 2.01 -25.61
N ILE A 383 -2.19 2.12 -26.10
CA ILE A 383 -3.37 1.57 -25.42
C ILE A 383 -3.21 0.08 -25.17
N HIS A 384 -2.74 -0.69 -26.16
CA HIS A 384 -2.53 -2.14 -26.02
C HIS A 384 -1.32 -2.51 -25.15
N ALA A 385 -0.34 -1.61 -25.02
CA ALA A 385 0.82 -1.84 -24.17
C ALA A 385 0.53 -1.54 -22.68
N GLU A 386 -0.28 -0.53 -22.41
CA GLU A 386 -0.47 0.01 -21.07
C GLU A 386 -1.80 -0.40 -20.41
N LEU A 387 -2.82 -0.78 -21.20
CA LEU A 387 -4.12 -1.20 -20.68
C LEU A 387 -4.35 -2.69 -20.91
N GLU A 388 -5.03 -3.33 -19.97
CA GLU A 388 -5.32 -4.77 -19.99
C GLU A 388 -6.80 -5.05 -19.68
N GLY A 389 -7.29 -6.23 -20.07
CA GLY A 389 -8.62 -6.73 -19.71
C GLY A 389 -9.77 -5.81 -20.12
N ASP A 390 -10.71 -5.60 -19.21
CA ASP A 390 -11.92 -4.81 -19.45
C ASP A 390 -11.61 -3.34 -19.74
N ASN A 391 -10.56 -2.78 -19.12
CA ASN A 391 -10.13 -1.40 -19.37
C ASN A 391 -9.64 -1.22 -20.80
N LEU A 392 -8.85 -2.17 -21.32
CA LEU A 392 -8.42 -2.17 -22.72
C LEU A 392 -9.62 -2.23 -23.66
N HIS A 393 -10.58 -3.10 -23.38
CA HIS A 393 -11.77 -3.27 -24.21
C HIS A 393 -12.63 -2.01 -24.22
N ALA A 394 -12.96 -1.47 -23.05
CA ALA A 394 -13.82 -0.29 -22.90
C ALA A 394 -13.20 0.94 -23.58
N VAL A 395 -11.92 1.22 -23.32
CA VAL A 395 -11.22 2.38 -23.92
C VAL A 395 -11.12 2.25 -25.44
N SER A 396 -10.78 1.06 -25.94
CA SER A 396 -10.66 0.83 -27.39
C SER A 396 -12.02 0.98 -28.09
N LEU A 397 -13.09 0.44 -27.49
CA LEU A 397 -14.44 0.55 -28.02
C LEU A 397 -14.92 2.00 -28.04
N GLU A 398 -14.79 2.72 -26.94
CA GLU A 398 -15.23 4.11 -26.83
C GLU A 398 -14.47 5.01 -27.81
N LEU A 399 -13.15 4.83 -27.92
CA LEU A 399 -12.35 5.53 -28.92
C LEU A 399 -12.83 5.23 -30.34
N ALA A 400 -13.10 3.96 -30.65
CA ALA A 400 -13.57 3.55 -31.98
C ALA A 400 -14.93 4.17 -32.33
N VAL A 401 -15.89 4.18 -31.40
CA VAL A 401 -17.22 4.76 -31.59
C VAL A 401 -17.12 6.27 -31.85
N ARG A 402 -16.29 6.99 -31.09
CA ARG A 402 -16.12 8.44 -31.26
C ARG A 402 -15.38 8.79 -32.54
N LEU A 403 -14.35 8.04 -32.91
CA LEU A 403 -13.63 8.25 -34.17
C LEU A 403 -14.54 7.98 -35.37
N HIS A 404 -15.33 6.90 -35.34
CA HIS A 404 -16.33 6.62 -36.37
C HIS A 404 -17.28 7.82 -36.55
N ARG A 405 -17.83 8.34 -35.45
CA ARG A 405 -18.72 9.51 -35.50
C ARG A 405 -18.03 10.74 -36.10
N VAL A 406 -16.83 11.08 -35.63
CA VAL A 406 -16.09 12.26 -36.13
C VAL A 406 -15.76 12.14 -37.61
N ILE A 407 -15.32 10.97 -38.07
CA ILE A 407 -14.99 10.73 -39.48
C ILE A 407 -16.25 10.77 -40.34
N TYR A 408 -17.33 10.14 -39.89
CA TYR A 408 -18.63 10.16 -40.57
C TYR A 408 -19.14 11.60 -40.75
N ASP A 409 -19.22 12.35 -39.65
CA ASP A 409 -19.68 13.75 -39.66
C ASP A 409 -18.76 14.62 -40.55
N HIS A 410 -17.45 14.36 -40.57
CA HIS A 410 -16.50 15.08 -41.43
C HIS A 410 -16.78 14.83 -42.92
N LEU A 411 -16.90 13.58 -43.34
CA LEU A 411 -17.11 13.18 -44.75
C LEU A 411 -18.44 13.72 -45.31
N GLN A 412 -19.48 13.88 -44.48
CA GLN A 412 -20.75 14.47 -44.89
C GLN A 412 -20.64 15.93 -45.38
N ASN A 413 -19.55 16.63 -45.07
CA ASN A 413 -19.34 18.02 -45.50
C ASN A 413 -18.76 18.14 -46.93
N PHE A 414 -18.49 17.02 -47.61
CA PHE A 414 -17.87 17.00 -48.92
C PHE A 414 -18.84 16.61 -50.04
N GLN A 415 -18.51 17.05 -51.25
CA GLN A 415 -19.11 16.55 -52.48
C GLN A 415 -18.10 15.65 -53.18
N PHE A 416 -18.58 14.59 -53.79
CA PHE A 416 -17.74 13.55 -54.39
C PHE A 416 -17.94 13.48 -55.90
N ASN A 417 -16.85 13.34 -56.66
CA ASN A 417 -16.89 12.81 -58.03
C ASN A 417 -16.43 11.33 -58.04
N SER A 418 -16.44 10.67 -59.20
CA SER A 418 -16.11 9.24 -59.29
C SER A 418 -14.73 8.88 -58.73
N ALA A 419 -13.69 9.67 -59.06
CA ALA A 419 -12.34 9.45 -58.56
C ALA A 419 -12.22 9.73 -57.05
N GLY A 420 -12.80 10.84 -56.58
CA GLY A 420 -12.81 11.20 -55.16
C GLY A 420 -13.63 10.24 -54.29
N ALA A 421 -14.67 9.61 -54.83
CA ALA A 421 -15.39 8.54 -54.13
C ALA A 421 -14.49 7.31 -53.87
N MET A 422 -13.61 6.97 -54.81
CA MET A 422 -12.62 5.90 -54.61
C MET A 422 -11.59 6.28 -53.53
N ILE A 423 -11.12 7.53 -53.52
CA ILE A 423 -10.24 8.06 -52.46
C ILE A 423 -10.93 7.96 -51.08
N ALA A 424 -12.20 8.35 -50.98
CA ALA A 424 -12.95 8.25 -49.73
C ALA A 424 -13.09 6.79 -49.24
N ILE A 425 -13.27 5.82 -50.15
CA ILE A 425 -13.30 4.39 -49.81
C ILE A 425 -11.93 3.94 -49.27
N CYS A 426 -10.83 4.40 -49.89
CA CYS A 426 -9.47 4.15 -49.39
C CYS A 426 -9.28 4.72 -47.98
N ASP A 427 -9.65 5.98 -47.76
CA ASP A 427 -9.54 6.64 -46.45
C ASP A 427 -10.31 5.86 -45.37
N VAL A 428 -11.58 5.53 -45.62
CA VAL A 428 -12.43 4.77 -44.68
C VAL A 428 -11.85 3.40 -44.37
N LYS A 429 -11.27 2.72 -45.37
CA LYS A 429 -10.60 1.43 -45.18
C LYS A 429 -9.38 1.57 -44.26
N GLU A 430 -8.55 2.58 -44.47
CA GLU A 430 -7.36 2.83 -43.64
C GLU A 430 -7.73 3.21 -42.21
N TYR A 431 -8.71 4.10 -42.01
CA TYR A 431 -9.21 4.43 -40.67
C TYR A 431 -9.74 3.21 -39.93
N ARG A 432 -10.55 2.38 -40.60
CA ARG A 432 -11.05 1.13 -40.03
C ARG A 432 -9.91 0.19 -39.65
N SER A 433 -8.88 0.08 -40.49
CA SER A 433 -7.71 -0.76 -40.20
C SER A 433 -6.94 -0.25 -38.97
N ALA A 434 -6.75 1.07 -38.84
CA ALA A 434 -6.04 1.65 -37.71
C ALA A 434 -6.75 1.42 -36.37
N VAL A 435 -8.09 1.53 -36.36
CA VAL A 435 -8.91 1.46 -35.14
C VAL A 435 -9.33 0.03 -34.80
N CYS A 436 -9.67 -0.79 -35.79
CA CYS A 436 -10.24 -2.13 -35.59
C CYS A 436 -9.30 -3.27 -36.03
N GLY A 437 -8.20 -2.99 -36.73
CA GLY A 437 -7.33 -4.02 -37.33
C GLY A 437 -6.44 -4.74 -36.32
N ARG A 438 -6.40 -4.27 -35.07
CA ARG A 438 -5.66 -4.88 -33.96
C ARG A 438 -6.65 -5.67 -33.11
N GLY A 439 -6.95 -6.90 -33.52
CA GLY A 439 -7.67 -7.85 -32.68
C GLY A 439 -6.81 -8.28 -31.47
N PRO A 440 -7.40 -8.96 -30.47
CA PRO A 440 -6.66 -9.44 -29.30
C PRO A 440 -5.52 -10.34 -29.79
N ARG A 441 -4.28 -9.94 -29.48
CA ARG A 441 -3.08 -10.75 -29.71
C ARG A 441 -2.87 -11.73 -28.57
#